data_AF-A0A227KNI6-F1
#
_entry.id   AF-A0A227KNI6-F1
#
_cell.length_a   1.000
_cell.length_b   1.000
_cell.length_c   1.000
_cell.angle_alpha   90.00
_cell.angle_beta   90.00
_cell.angle_gamma   90.00
#
_symmetry.space_group_name_H-M   'P 1'
#
loop_
_entity.id
_entity.type
_entity.pdbx_description
1 polymer ?
#
loop_
_entity_poly.entity_id
_entity_poly.type
_entity_poly.pdbx_seq_one_letter_code
_entity_poly.pdbx_strand_id
1 'polypeptide(L)'
;MTKTVTKNKVRSVEPLIADLANGWMKSYNLDYKLEQEPLNTEIDKALDEYLSKSGGKGGNRPDAKLLLQDKNLNYWPVLIEYKGYKGKLEKLDSCGNIDNLTARNEPNYSNIKSFAVNGAVHYANALLHHTSYTDIIAIGMTGYKDELGKLKHSIAVYYVSKNNLGVGQKVGEYTDLSFLPPPEFDKFIEKVKTLNISAEQLEQLRERKEQEIKASLVKLNNDIYQNEKNLSEDDRVYLVASSIIATLGVPGKVKPLEKEDLKSSPESGETDGEIILRKIKAFLTEKALPETKKELIIRTLQNTLTSDNLNKITAGETQLKRVFNKRLCSE
;
A
#
# COMPACT_ATOMS: atom_id res chain seq x y z
N MET A 1 13.90 52.39 16.32
CA MET A 1 14.20 51.44 15.22
C MET A 1 14.13 50.02 15.76
N THR A 2 12.99 49.37 15.64
CA THR A 2 12.76 47.97 16.01
C THR A 2 13.37 47.09 14.93
N LYS A 3 14.53 46.48 15.22
CA LYS A 3 15.15 45.46 14.35
C LYS A 3 14.21 44.26 14.27
N THR A 4 13.58 44.09 13.11
CA THR A 4 12.83 42.89 12.75
C THR A 4 13.82 41.73 12.66
N VAL A 5 13.82 40.84 13.65
CA VAL A 5 14.59 39.59 13.59
C VAL A 5 13.96 38.73 12.50
N THR A 6 14.58 38.69 11.33
CA THR A 6 14.26 37.72 10.29
C THR A 6 14.54 36.33 10.85
N LYS A 7 13.48 35.54 11.11
CA LYS A 7 13.59 34.11 11.42
C LYS A 7 14.39 33.45 10.29
N ASN A 8 15.65 33.10 10.55
CA ASN A 8 16.43 32.28 9.63
C ASN A 8 15.69 30.97 9.40
N LYS A 9 15.09 30.82 8.20
CA LYS A 9 14.39 29.62 7.80
C LYS A 9 15.43 28.51 7.68
N VAL A 10 15.42 27.55 8.62
CA VAL A 10 16.32 26.39 8.59
C VAL A 10 16.16 25.71 7.23
N ARG A 11 17.26 25.63 6.47
CA ARG A 11 17.26 24.97 5.16
C ARG A 11 17.34 23.46 5.35
N SER A 12 16.56 22.74 4.55
CA SER A 12 16.60 21.28 4.51
C SER A 12 18.00 20.80 4.12
N VAL A 13 18.50 19.76 4.78
CA VAL A 13 19.75 19.06 4.40
C VAL A 13 19.48 17.75 3.64
N GLU A 14 18.26 17.55 3.16
CA GLU A 14 17.82 16.31 2.50
C GLU A 14 18.71 15.89 1.33
N PRO A 15 19.20 16.81 0.45
CA PRO A 15 20.14 16.42 -0.60
C PRO A 15 21.44 15.83 -0.06
N LEU A 16 21.93 16.30 1.10
CA LEU A 16 23.14 15.75 1.73
C LEU A 16 22.89 14.38 2.36
N ILE A 17 21.66 14.14 2.84
CA ILE A 17 21.25 12.85 3.40
C ILE A 17 21.09 11.82 2.29
N ALA A 18 20.45 12.20 1.17
CA ALA A 18 20.34 11.37 -0.01
C ALA A 18 21.72 11.04 -0.59
N ASP A 19 22.60 12.03 -0.75
CA ASP A 19 23.98 11.81 -1.24
C ASP A 19 24.77 10.85 -0.34
N LEU A 20 24.68 11.01 0.98
CA LEU A 20 25.34 10.12 1.94
C LEU A 20 24.83 8.67 1.84
N ALA A 21 23.51 8.48 1.85
CA ALA A 21 22.91 7.15 1.80
C ALA A 21 23.15 6.45 0.46
N ASN A 22 22.95 7.17 -0.64
CA ASN A 22 23.20 6.66 -2.00
C ASN A 22 24.69 6.39 -2.21
N GLY A 23 25.57 7.21 -1.60
CA GLY A 23 27.01 7.00 -1.56
C GLY A 23 27.38 5.68 -0.89
N TRP A 24 26.76 5.34 0.25
CA TRP A 24 26.95 4.02 0.88
C TRP A 24 26.49 2.89 -0.03
N MET A 25 25.27 2.94 -0.55
CA MET A 25 24.73 1.89 -1.44
C MET A 25 25.61 1.70 -2.68
N LYS A 26 26.10 2.79 -3.26
CA LYS A 26 27.07 2.76 -4.37
C LYS A 26 28.39 2.13 -3.97
N SER A 27 28.95 2.47 -2.80
CA SER A 27 30.20 1.87 -2.29
C SER A 27 30.07 0.38 -1.99
N TYR A 28 28.86 -0.08 -1.66
CA TYR A 28 28.53 -1.48 -1.43
C TYR A 28 28.13 -2.24 -2.71
N ASN A 29 28.18 -1.57 -3.87
CA ASN A 29 27.81 -2.12 -5.16
C ASN A 29 26.38 -2.72 -5.19
N LEU A 30 25.44 -2.06 -4.49
CA LEU A 30 24.03 -2.42 -4.50
C LEU A 30 23.35 -1.88 -5.75
N ASP A 31 22.48 -2.67 -6.38
CA ASP A 31 21.67 -2.24 -7.52
C ASP A 31 20.42 -1.46 -7.07
N TYR A 32 20.63 -0.29 -6.46
CA TYR A 32 19.53 0.60 -6.08
C TYR A 32 19.04 1.42 -7.27
N LYS A 33 17.74 1.73 -7.25
CA LYS A 33 17.06 2.58 -8.25
C LYS A 33 16.54 3.83 -7.56
N LEU A 34 16.77 5.00 -8.15
CA LEU A 34 16.23 6.26 -7.65
C LEU A 34 14.75 6.44 -8.04
N GLU A 35 14.14 7.54 -7.60
CA GLU A 35 12.71 7.83 -7.72
C GLU A 35 12.08 7.43 -9.06
N GLN A 36 12.70 7.81 -10.18
CA GLN A 36 12.16 7.64 -11.54
C GLN A 36 12.67 6.40 -12.26
N GLU A 37 13.64 5.69 -11.68
CA GLU A 37 14.21 4.50 -12.31
C GLU A 37 13.33 3.27 -12.04
N PRO A 38 13.01 2.45 -13.04
CA PRO A 38 12.19 1.25 -12.83
C PRO A 38 12.96 0.21 -12.02
N LEU A 39 12.25 -0.51 -11.14
CA LEU A 39 12.80 -1.67 -10.42
C LEU A 39 12.31 -2.98 -11.04
N ASN A 40 10.99 -3.16 -11.11
CA ASN A 40 10.33 -4.20 -11.89
C ASN A 40 8.86 -3.82 -12.11
N THR A 41 8.22 -4.41 -13.12
CA THR A 41 6.85 -4.06 -13.52
C THR A 41 5.81 -4.21 -12.42
N GLU A 42 5.95 -5.18 -11.52
CA GLU A 42 4.99 -5.43 -10.44
C GLU A 42 5.08 -4.35 -9.36
N ILE A 43 6.29 -4.03 -8.90
CA ILE A 43 6.56 -2.99 -7.90
C ILE A 43 6.25 -1.61 -8.47
N ASP A 44 6.67 -1.32 -9.69
CA ASP A 44 6.49 0.01 -10.29
C ASP A 44 5.00 0.31 -10.50
N LYS A 45 4.21 -0.66 -10.96
CA LYS A 45 2.73 -0.53 -11.04
C LYS A 45 2.09 -0.35 -9.67
N ALA A 46 2.49 -1.14 -8.67
CA ALA A 46 1.97 -1.03 -7.31
C ALA A 46 2.20 0.37 -6.72
N LEU A 47 3.38 0.96 -6.94
CA LEU A 47 3.69 2.31 -6.49
C LEU A 47 2.89 3.37 -7.27
N ASP A 48 2.65 3.16 -8.57
CA ASP A 48 1.87 4.09 -9.41
C ASP A 48 0.37 4.11 -9.10
N GLU A 49 -0.20 2.95 -8.79
CA GLU A 49 -1.64 2.80 -8.57
C GLU A 49 -2.08 3.23 -7.16
N TYR A 50 -1.18 3.18 -6.18
CA TYR A 50 -1.50 3.51 -4.80
C TYR A 50 -1.58 5.02 -4.53
N LEU A 51 -2.37 5.42 -3.54
CA LEU A 51 -2.56 6.83 -3.18
C LEU A 51 -1.22 7.52 -2.89
N SER A 52 -1.01 8.70 -3.48
CA SER A 52 0.20 9.50 -3.21
C SER A 52 0.30 9.88 -1.74
N LYS A 53 1.52 10.19 -1.29
CA LYS A 53 1.78 10.77 0.05
C LYS A 53 1.03 12.05 0.38
N SER A 54 0.46 12.73 -0.62
CA SER A 54 -0.37 13.92 -0.45
C SER A 54 -1.86 13.68 -0.65
N GLY A 55 -2.29 12.43 -0.89
CA GLY A 55 -3.70 12.05 -1.05
C GLY A 55 -4.33 12.43 -2.39
N GLY A 56 -3.51 12.81 -3.38
CA GLY A 56 -3.95 13.14 -4.74
C GLY A 56 -3.63 12.06 -5.77
N LYS A 57 -4.05 12.30 -7.02
CA LYS A 57 -3.69 11.48 -8.20
C LYS A 57 -2.23 11.71 -8.56
N GLY A 58 -1.37 10.75 -8.24
CA GLY A 58 0.05 10.74 -8.55
C GLY A 58 0.70 9.50 -7.95
N GLY A 59 1.65 8.89 -8.67
CA GLY A 59 2.32 7.68 -8.21
C GLY A 59 3.24 7.94 -7.01
N ASN A 60 3.39 6.94 -6.16
CA ASN A 60 4.37 6.94 -5.09
C ASN A 60 5.79 6.82 -5.65
N ARG A 61 6.73 7.60 -5.11
CA ARG A 61 8.12 7.67 -5.59
C ARG A 61 9.06 7.61 -4.38
N PRO A 62 9.49 6.41 -3.95
CA PRO A 62 10.54 6.29 -2.95
C PRO A 62 11.82 6.97 -3.42
N ASP A 63 12.52 7.67 -2.52
CA ASP A 63 13.77 8.35 -2.85
C ASP A 63 14.81 7.35 -3.41
N ALA A 64 14.84 6.14 -2.84
CA ALA A 64 15.55 5.00 -3.39
C ALA A 64 14.78 3.69 -3.13
N LYS A 65 14.97 2.70 -4.00
CA LYS A 65 14.38 1.37 -3.89
C LYS A 65 15.35 0.29 -4.37
N LEU A 66 15.28 -0.89 -3.76
CA LEU A 66 16.08 -2.06 -4.11
C LEU A 66 15.22 -3.32 -4.08
N LEU A 67 15.68 -4.35 -4.78
CA LEU A 67 15.18 -5.72 -4.64
C LEU A 67 16.37 -6.61 -4.28
N LEU A 68 16.42 -7.08 -3.04
CA LEU A 68 17.51 -7.92 -2.54
C LEU A 68 17.02 -9.36 -2.39
N GLN A 69 17.93 -10.34 -2.48
CA GLN A 69 17.60 -11.75 -2.31
C GLN A 69 18.35 -12.32 -1.10
N ASP A 70 17.63 -13.04 -0.23
CA ASP A 70 18.25 -13.77 0.89
C ASP A 70 18.84 -15.11 0.43
N LYS A 71 19.63 -15.77 1.29
CA LYS A 71 20.21 -17.11 1.05
C LYS A 71 19.19 -18.21 0.75
N ASN A 72 17.92 -18.01 1.10
CA ASN A 72 16.83 -18.94 0.84
C ASN A 72 16.10 -18.61 -0.48
N LEU A 73 16.67 -17.71 -1.30
CA LEU A 73 16.15 -17.27 -2.58
C LEU A 73 14.87 -16.42 -2.50
N ASN A 74 14.51 -15.92 -1.31
CA ASN A 74 13.37 -15.00 -1.17
C ASN A 74 13.78 -13.59 -1.58
N TYR A 75 12.93 -12.94 -2.36
CA TYR A 75 13.12 -11.54 -2.76
C TYR A 75 12.48 -10.59 -1.75
N TRP A 76 13.20 -9.54 -1.39
CA TRP A 76 12.88 -8.53 -0.39
C TRP A 76 12.92 -7.14 -1.02
N PRO A 77 11.76 -6.52 -1.27
CA PRO A 77 11.72 -5.10 -1.60
C PRO A 77 12.23 -4.26 -0.43
N VAL A 78 13.12 -3.32 -0.73
CA VAL A 78 13.63 -2.33 0.22
C VAL A 78 13.25 -0.95 -0.29
N LEU A 79 12.52 -0.18 0.52
CA LEU A 79 12.01 1.14 0.18
C LEU A 79 12.60 2.17 1.14
N ILE A 80 13.24 3.20 0.59
CA ILE A 80 13.99 4.19 1.36
C ILE A 80 13.37 5.57 1.15
N GLU A 81 13.23 6.31 2.24
CA GLU A 81 12.80 7.71 2.25
C GLU A 81 13.78 8.57 3.05
N TYR A 82 14.09 9.76 2.52
CA TYR A 82 14.95 10.76 3.11
C TYR A 82 14.15 11.97 3.63
N LYS A 83 14.64 12.56 4.73
CA LYS A 83 14.20 13.87 5.22
C LYS A 83 15.39 14.73 5.65
N GLY A 84 15.28 16.04 5.44
CA GLY A 84 16.37 16.97 5.74
C GLY A 84 16.21 17.82 7.00
N TYR A 85 15.45 17.37 7.98
CA TYR A 85 15.18 18.14 9.20
C TYR A 85 15.33 17.30 10.47
N LYS A 86 15.85 17.93 11.53
CA LYS A 86 15.96 17.31 12.85
C LYS A 86 14.58 16.85 13.34
N GLY A 87 14.50 15.63 13.87
CA GLY A 87 13.25 15.06 14.39
C GLY A 87 12.23 14.64 13.32
N LYS A 88 12.63 14.50 12.06
CA LYS A 88 11.77 13.99 10.96
C LYS A 88 12.03 12.52 10.62
N LEU A 89 12.54 11.73 11.56
CA LEU A 89 12.80 10.31 11.36
C LEU A 89 11.48 9.53 11.30
N GLU A 90 10.72 9.57 12.38
CA GLU A 90 9.47 8.83 12.54
C GLU A 90 8.49 9.61 13.42
N LYS A 91 7.20 9.37 13.19
CA LYS A 91 6.09 9.82 14.03
C LYS A 91 5.30 8.60 14.47
N LEU A 92 5.22 8.40 15.78
CA LEU A 92 4.60 7.25 16.42
C LEU A 92 3.27 7.63 17.09
N ASP A 93 2.36 6.67 17.14
CA ASP A 93 1.10 6.76 17.89
C ASP A 93 1.32 6.42 19.38
N SER A 94 0.26 6.49 20.18
CA SER A 94 0.32 6.19 21.62
C SER A 94 0.74 4.75 21.93
N CYS A 95 0.62 3.84 20.96
CA CYS A 95 0.99 2.44 21.08
C CYS A 95 2.42 2.17 20.56
N GLY A 96 3.14 3.22 20.12
CA GLY A 96 4.49 3.10 19.57
C GLY A 96 4.55 2.62 18.12
N ASN A 97 3.42 2.54 17.42
CA ASN A 97 3.36 2.17 16.00
C ASN A 97 3.51 3.41 15.11
N ILE A 98 3.81 3.21 13.83
CA ILE A 98 3.84 4.31 12.85
C ILE A 98 2.45 4.96 12.75
N ASP A 99 2.40 6.26 13.06
CA ASP A 99 1.18 7.09 13.10
C ASP A 99 0.74 7.52 11.68
N ASN A 100 0.43 6.56 10.83
CA ASN A 100 -0.01 6.79 9.45
C ASN A 100 -1.54 6.86 9.29
N LEU A 101 -2.29 6.80 10.38
CA LEU A 101 -3.75 6.82 10.36
C LEU A 101 -4.27 7.92 11.29
N THR A 102 -5.34 8.58 10.88
CA THR A 102 -6.06 9.52 11.73
C THR A 102 -6.94 8.78 12.73
N ALA A 103 -7.52 9.49 13.70
CA ALA A 103 -8.53 8.94 14.61
C ALA A 103 -9.79 8.39 13.88
N ARG A 104 -9.96 8.68 12.59
CA ARG A 104 -11.04 8.16 11.74
C ARG A 104 -10.60 6.97 10.88
N ASN A 105 -9.41 6.42 11.13
CA ASN A 105 -8.79 5.35 10.33
C ASN A 105 -8.59 5.72 8.85
N GLU A 106 -8.40 7.00 8.55
CA GLU A 106 -8.01 7.48 7.22
C GLU A 106 -6.50 7.75 7.15
N PRO A 107 -5.84 7.66 5.97
CA PRO A 107 -4.42 7.98 5.84
C PRO A 107 -4.07 9.38 6.37
N ASN A 108 -3.11 9.44 7.29
CA ASN A 108 -2.59 10.67 7.84
C ASN A 108 -1.48 11.24 6.94
N TYR A 109 -1.88 11.85 5.82
CA TYR A 109 -0.95 12.40 4.82
C TYR A 109 0.03 13.43 5.38
N SER A 110 -0.35 14.14 6.45
CA SER A 110 0.56 15.05 7.14
C SER A 110 1.77 14.30 7.70
N ASN A 111 1.55 13.18 8.39
CA ASN A 111 2.62 12.36 8.94
C ASN A 111 3.38 11.60 7.84
N ILE A 112 2.65 10.96 6.92
CA ILE A 112 3.23 10.20 5.78
C ILE A 112 4.22 11.05 4.98
N LYS A 113 3.87 12.33 4.71
CA LYS A 113 4.73 13.25 3.99
C LYS A 113 5.87 13.82 4.84
N SER A 114 5.63 14.02 6.13
CA SER A 114 6.54 14.80 6.98
C SER A 114 7.68 14.00 7.61
N PHE A 115 7.56 12.68 7.69
CA PHE A 115 8.52 11.81 8.40
C PHE A 115 9.01 10.69 7.49
N ALA A 116 10.30 10.38 7.57
CA ALA A 116 10.98 9.45 6.67
C ALA A 116 10.39 8.03 6.76
N VAL A 117 10.36 7.45 7.96
CA VAL A 117 9.84 6.09 8.18
C VAL A 117 8.36 6.00 7.81
N ASN A 118 7.55 6.99 8.20
CA ASN A 118 6.12 7.04 7.87
C ASN A 118 5.90 6.97 6.35
N GLY A 119 6.73 7.68 5.59
CA GLY A 119 6.72 7.64 4.14
C GLY A 119 7.14 6.29 3.57
N ALA A 120 8.21 5.69 4.09
CA ALA A 120 8.70 4.38 3.64
C ALA A 120 7.69 3.25 3.93
N VAL A 121 7.03 3.28 5.09
CA VAL A 121 5.97 2.31 5.45
C VAL A 121 4.73 2.49 4.59
N HIS A 122 4.38 3.73 4.20
CA HIS A 122 3.30 3.98 3.24
C HIS A 122 3.56 3.29 1.89
N TYR A 123 4.80 3.38 1.39
CA TYR A 123 5.18 2.67 0.17
C TYR A 123 5.16 1.15 0.35
N ALA A 124 5.60 0.64 1.50
CA ALA A 124 5.54 -0.79 1.78
C ALA A 124 4.10 -1.32 1.74
N ASN A 125 3.14 -0.58 2.28
CA ASN A 125 1.72 -0.93 2.21
C ASN A 125 1.19 -0.96 0.78
N ALA A 126 1.63 -0.05 -0.10
CA ALA A 126 1.31 -0.10 -1.53
C ALA A 126 1.72 -1.45 -2.15
N LEU A 127 2.94 -1.90 -1.86
CA LEU A 127 3.45 -3.17 -2.36
C LEU A 127 2.68 -4.36 -1.75
N LEU A 128 2.37 -4.35 -0.45
CA LEU A 128 1.58 -5.44 0.15
C LEU A 128 0.19 -5.57 -0.48
N HIS A 129 -0.43 -4.46 -0.90
CA HIS A 129 -1.76 -4.46 -1.50
C HIS A 129 -1.74 -4.88 -2.97
N HIS A 130 -0.74 -4.46 -3.74
CA HIS A 130 -0.76 -4.58 -5.20
C HIS A 130 0.28 -5.58 -5.75
N THR A 131 1.00 -6.30 -4.88
CA THR A 131 2.00 -7.28 -5.30
C THR A 131 1.90 -8.61 -4.52
N SER A 132 2.61 -9.60 -5.05
CA SER A 132 2.84 -10.91 -4.45
C SER A 132 3.84 -10.87 -3.28
N TYR A 133 4.65 -9.82 -3.16
CA TYR A 133 5.60 -9.66 -2.06
C TYR A 133 4.86 -9.58 -0.72
N THR A 134 5.28 -10.43 0.22
CA THR A 134 4.67 -10.54 1.54
C THR A 134 5.46 -9.85 2.63
N ASP A 135 6.73 -9.54 2.35
CA ASP A 135 7.73 -9.14 3.31
C ASP A 135 8.58 -8.01 2.73
N ILE A 136 8.54 -6.84 3.36
CA ILE A 136 9.12 -5.60 2.84
C ILE A 136 9.91 -4.89 3.93
N ILE A 137 11.05 -4.31 3.55
CA ILE A 137 11.87 -3.50 4.42
C ILE A 137 11.64 -2.01 4.10
N ALA A 138 11.21 -1.25 5.10
CA ALA A 138 11.03 0.19 5.02
C ALA A 138 12.15 0.89 5.81
N ILE A 139 12.88 1.80 5.15
CA ILE A 139 14.01 2.51 5.75
C ILE A 139 13.71 4.01 5.72
N GLY A 140 13.69 4.63 6.90
CA GLY A 140 13.66 6.08 7.01
C GLY A 140 15.03 6.60 7.43
N MET A 141 15.52 7.63 6.74
CA MET A 141 16.72 8.35 7.16
C MET A 141 16.46 9.86 7.19
N THR A 142 16.89 10.51 8.26
CA THR A 142 16.83 11.98 8.36
C THR A 142 18.17 12.56 8.80
N GLY A 143 18.33 13.87 8.68
CA GLY A 143 19.43 14.56 9.32
C GLY A 143 19.29 16.06 9.41
N TYR A 144 20.31 16.68 10.00
CA TYR A 144 20.44 18.11 10.18
C TYR A 144 21.92 18.49 10.33
N LYS A 145 22.25 19.77 10.16
CA LYS A 145 23.56 20.30 10.54
C LYS A 145 23.52 20.78 11.99
N ASP A 146 24.48 20.35 12.80
CA ASP A 146 24.64 20.87 14.15
C ASP A 146 25.19 22.31 14.15
N GLU A 147 25.40 22.87 15.35
CA GLU A 147 25.89 24.24 15.53
C GLU A 147 27.28 24.48 14.91
N LEU A 148 28.05 23.41 14.69
CA LEU A 148 29.36 23.43 14.05
C LEU A 148 29.28 23.19 12.54
N GLY A 149 28.07 23.06 11.98
CA GLY A 149 27.83 22.79 10.56
C GLY A 149 28.07 21.34 10.15
N LYS A 150 28.34 20.43 11.09
CA LYS A 150 28.57 19.01 10.81
C LYS A 150 27.23 18.30 10.57
N LEU A 151 27.18 17.50 9.51
CA LEU A 151 26.01 16.69 9.20
C LEU A 151 25.84 15.60 10.28
N LYS A 152 24.66 15.55 10.87
CA LYS A 152 24.19 14.50 11.77
C LYS A 152 23.03 13.79 11.09
N HIS A 153 23.02 12.47 11.14
CA HIS A 153 21.96 11.65 10.57
C HIS A 153 21.42 10.64 11.57
N SER A 154 20.26 10.08 11.25
CA SER A 154 19.62 9.00 12.01
C SER A 154 18.89 8.11 11.02
N ILE A 155 18.96 6.79 11.24
CA ILE A 155 18.35 5.77 10.38
C ILE A 155 17.52 4.86 11.27
N ALA A 156 16.29 4.60 10.87
CA ALA A 156 15.45 3.58 11.47
C ALA A 156 14.92 2.64 10.38
N VAL A 157 14.97 1.35 10.69
CA VAL A 157 14.59 0.28 9.76
C VAL A 157 13.39 -0.44 10.34
N TYR A 158 12.40 -0.63 9.48
CA TYR A 158 11.11 -1.23 9.79
C TYR A 158 10.84 -2.41 8.86
N TYR A 159 10.22 -3.44 9.41
CA TYR A 159 9.74 -4.60 8.69
C TYR A 159 8.22 -4.50 8.57
N VAL A 160 7.71 -4.61 7.35
CA VAL A 160 6.28 -4.51 7.03
C VAL A 160 5.89 -5.79 6.29
N SER A 161 4.89 -6.51 6.79
CA SER A 161 4.50 -7.79 6.20
C SER A 161 3.00 -8.04 6.24
N LYS A 162 2.52 -8.98 5.41
CA LYS A 162 1.12 -9.43 5.45
C LYS A 162 0.78 -10.09 6.78
N ASN A 163 1.73 -10.82 7.38
CA ASN A 163 1.55 -11.48 8.69
C ASN A 163 1.35 -10.47 9.82
N ASN A 164 1.98 -9.29 9.70
CA ASN A 164 1.84 -8.18 10.64
C ASN A 164 0.75 -7.19 10.23
N LEU A 165 -0.14 -7.58 9.30
CA LEU A 165 -1.24 -6.77 8.81
C LEU A 165 -0.81 -5.40 8.26
N GLY A 166 0.38 -5.31 7.65
CA GLY A 166 0.91 -4.05 7.10
C GLY A 166 1.34 -3.02 8.15
N VAL A 167 1.41 -3.41 9.43
CA VAL A 167 1.99 -2.55 10.46
C VAL A 167 3.51 -2.65 10.42
N GLY A 168 4.17 -1.48 10.41
CA GLY A 168 5.61 -1.42 10.46
C GLY A 168 6.14 -1.77 11.86
N GLN A 169 6.89 -2.86 11.95
CA GLN A 169 7.60 -3.28 13.14
C GLN A 169 9.05 -2.77 13.11
N LYS A 170 9.47 -2.02 14.13
CA LYS A 170 10.84 -1.50 14.20
C LYS A 170 11.84 -2.64 14.35
N VAL A 171 12.76 -2.77 13.40
CA VAL A 171 13.88 -3.74 13.42
C VAL A 171 15.05 -3.18 14.23
N GLY A 172 15.27 -1.87 14.15
CA GLY A 172 16.29 -1.17 14.91
C GLY A 172 16.74 0.14 14.27
N GLU A 173 17.70 0.77 14.93
CA GLU A 173 18.40 1.95 14.44
C GLU A 173 19.80 1.58 13.97
N TYR A 174 20.27 2.25 12.92
CA TYR A 174 21.50 1.90 12.22
C TYR A 174 22.34 3.15 11.97
N THR A 175 23.66 2.96 11.82
CA THR A 175 24.61 4.04 11.55
C THR A 175 24.85 4.25 10.05
N ASP A 176 24.69 3.21 9.24
CA ASP A 176 24.77 3.22 7.78
C ASP A 176 23.94 2.07 7.19
N LEU A 177 24.08 1.82 5.88
CA LEU A 177 23.36 0.76 5.14
C LEU A 177 24.21 -0.52 4.91
N SER A 178 25.27 -0.74 5.70
CA SER A 178 26.19 -1.90 5.55
C SER A 178 25.56 -3.27 5.82
N PHE A 179 24.34 -3.30 6.36
CA PHE A 179 23.56 -4.52 6.56
C PHE A 179 22.79 -4.97 5.30
N LEU A 180 22.75 -4.16 4.24
CA LEU A 180 22.10 -4.50 2.96
C LEU A 180 22.94 -5.36 2.01
N PRO A 181 24.27 -5.19 1.84
CA PRO A 181 25.05 -6.07 0.99
C PRO A 181 25.22 -7.48 1.59
N PRO A 182 25.30 -8.52 0.75
CA PRO A 182 25.76 -9.84 1.20
C PRO A 182 27.18 -9.78 1.78
N PRO A 183 27.51 -10.61 2.79
CA PRO A 183 26.67 -11.61 3.43
C PRO A 183 25.82 -11.08 4.61
N GLU A 184 25.96 -9.80 4.96
CA GLU A 184 25.29 -9.23 6.15
C GLU A 184 23.76 -9.18 6.00
N PHE A 185 23.27 -9.12 4.77
CA PHE A 185 21.84 -9.19 4.49
C PHE A 185 21.17 -10.44 5.07
N ASP A 186 21.82 -11.60 5.02
CA ASP A 186 21.25 -12.83 5.56
C ASP A 186 21.08 -12.78 7.07
N LYS A 187 22.09 -12.24 7.78
CA LYS A 187 22.01 -12.05 9.24
C LYS A 187 20.94 -11.03 9.60
N PHE A 188 20.81 -9.98 8.78
CA PHE A 188 19.75 -8.99 8.93
C PHE A 188 18.37 -9.63 8.78
N ILE A 189 18.15 -10.46 7.75
CA ILE A 189 16.87 -11.17 7.54
C ILE A 189 16.59 -12.20 8.63
N GLU A 190 17.61 -12.90 9.14
CA GLU A 190 17.44 -13.78 10.31
C GLU A 190 16.94 -13.00 11.53
N LYS A 191 17.57 -11.84 11.82
CA LYS A 191 17.10 -10.94 12.88
C LYS A 191 15.65 -10.51 12.64
N VAL A 192 15.29 -10.10 11.41
CA VAL A 192 13.91 -9.70 11.07
C VAL A 192 12.92 -10.83 11.35
N LYS A 193 13.24 -12.07 10.98
CA LYS A 193 12.37 -13.24 11.19
C LYS A 193 12.20 -13.62 12.67
N THR A 194 13.09 -13.19 13.56
CA THR A 194 12.92 -13.38 15.02
C THR A 194 11.99 -12.36 15.67
N LEU A 195 11.62 -11.29 14.95
CA LEU A 195 10.69 -10.29 15.45
C LEU A 195 9.29 -10.91 15.49
N ASN A 196 8.82 -11.23 16.70
CA ASN A 196 7.47 -11.72 16.92
C ASN A 196 6.57 -10.57 17.40
N ILE A 197 5.35 -10.55 16.91
CA ILE A 197 4.25 -9.76 17.47
C ILE A 197 3.58 -10.63 18.53
N SER A 198 3.30 -10.08 19.72
CA SER A 198 2.57 -10.83 20.74
C SER A 198 1.14 -11.12 20.28
N ALA A 199 0.51 -12.18 20.80
CA ALA A 199 -0.87 -12.50 20.44
C ALA A 199 -1.83 -11.33 20.76
N GLU A 200 -1.60 -10.61 21.85
CA GLU A 200 -2.37 -9.43 22.23
C GLU A 200 -2.20 -8.28 21.23
N GLN A 201 -0.96 -7.99 20.84
CA GLN A 201 -0.68 -6.97 19.82
C GLN A 201 -1.31 -7.35 18.48
N LEU A 202 -1.23 -8.62 18.09
CA LEU A 202 -1.85 -9.11 16.86
C LEU A 202 -3.37 -8.94 16.88
N GLU A 203 -4.02 -9.18 18.02
CA GLU A 203 -5.46 -9.01 18.15
C GLU A 203 -5.87 -7.53 18.08
N GLN A 204 -5.14 -6.64 18.76
CA GLN A 204 -5.35 -5.19 18.62
C GLN A 204 -5.16 -4.71 17.17
N LEU A 205 -4.18 -5.27 16.45
CA LEU A 205 -3.96 -4.97 15.04
C LEU A 205 -5.10 -5.49 14.16
N ARG A 206 -5.65 -6.68 14.45
CA ARG A 206 -6.82 -7.22 13.75
C ARG A 206 -8.03 -6.33 13.95
N GLU A 207 -8.35 -5.95 15.17
CA GLU A 207 -9.48 -5.06 15.45
C GLU A 207 -9.33 -3.72 14.71
N ARG A 208 -8.12 -3.14 14.72
CA ARG A 208 -7.82 -1.90 13.99
C ARG A 208 -8.04 -2.08 12.48
N LYS A 209 -7.56 -3.19 11.90
CA LYS A 209 -7.78 -3.50 10.48
C LYS A 209 -9.24 -3.74 10.13
N GLU A 210 -10.00 -4.42 10.98
CA GLU A 210 -11.44 -4.60 10.75
C GLU A 210 -12.18 -3.25 10.75
N GLN A 211 -11.79 -2.33 11.64
CA GLN A 211 -12.34 -0.97 11.65
C GLN A 211 -11.95 -0.17 10.41
N GLU A 212 -10.71 -0.27 9.92
CA GLU A 212 -10.27 0.33 8.66
C GLU A 212 -11.08 -0.19 7.48
N ILE A 213 -11.25 -1.51 7.36
CA ILE A 213 -12.05 -2.14 6.32
C ILE A 213 -13.49 -1.63 6.38
N LYS A 214 -14.09 -1.60 7.58
CA LYS A 214 -15.45 -1.10 7.77
C LYS A 214 -15.59 0.36 7.35
N ALA A 215 -14.62 1.22 7.70
CA ALA A 215 -14.62 2.62 7.30
C ALA A 215 -14.53 2.79 5.77
N SER A 216 -13.64 2.02 5.12
CA SER A 216 -13.50 2.03 3.65
C SER A 216 -14.80 1.55 2.96
N LEU A 217 -15.43 0.49 3.45
CA LEU A 217 -16.71 -0.01 2.94
C LEU A 217 -17.83 1.03 3.05
N VAL A 218 -17.93 1.73 4.19
CA VAL A 218 -18.91 2.81 4.40
C VAL A 218 -18.67 3.95 3.42
N LYS A 219 -17.41 4.36 3.25
CA LYS A 219 -17.02 5.44 2.33
C LYS A 219 -17.35 5.08 0.87
N LEU A 220 -17.03 3.86 0.44
CA LEU A 220 -17.34 3.37 -0.90
C LEU A 220 -18.84 3.31 -1.15
N ASN A 221 -19.62 2.78 -0.20
CA ASN A 221 -21.08 2.75 -0.31
C ASN A 221 -21.67 4.17 -0.45
N ASN A 222 -21.15 5.13 0.33
CA ASN A 222 -21.56 6.53 0.25
C ASN A 222 -21.17 7.17 -1.09
N ASP A 223 -19.99 6.88 -1.64
CA ASP A 223 -19.58 7.37 -2.95
C ASP A 223 -20.49 6.84 -4.07
N ILE A 224 -20.80 5.54 -4.04
CA ILE A 224 -21.73 4.93 -5.00
C ILE A 224 -23.09 5.59 -4.86
N TYR A 225 -23.60 5.79 -3.64
CA TYR A 225 -24.88 6.46 -3.41
C TYR A 225 -24.94 7.88 -3.99
N GLN A 226 -23.86 8.65 -3.87
CA GLN A 226 -23.82 10.05 -4.33
C GLN A 226 -23.65 10.16 -5.85
N ASN A 227 -22.85 9.27 -6.45
CA ASN A 227 -22.35 9.44 -7.81
C ASN A 227 -22.98 8.47 -8.82
N GLU A 228 -23.57 7.36 -8.38
CA GLU A 228 -24.22 6.37 -9.24
C GLU A 228 -25.74 6.41 -9.05
N LYS A 229 -26.47 6.60 -10.15
CA LYS A 229 -27.92 6.71 -10.15
C LYS A 229 -28.59 5.35 -10.38
N ASN A 230 -29.86 5.27 -10.01
CA ASN A 230 -30.74 4.10 -10.23
C ASN A 230 -30.28 2.81 -9.53
N LEU A 231 -29.64 2.94 -8.37
CA LEU A 231 -29.26 1.81 -7.52
C LEU A 231 -30.08 1.83 -6.23
N SER A 232 -30.74 0.71 -5.92
CA SER A 232 -31.31 0.50 -4.58
C SER A 232 -30.18 0.36 -3.54
N GLU A 233 -30.53 0.37 -2.24
CA GLU A 233 -29.55 0.11 -1.18
C GLU A 233 -28.93 -1.28 -1.32
N ASP A 234 -29.75 -2.29 -1.58
CA ASP A 234 -29.31 -3.66 -1.79
C ASP A 234 -28.39 -3.79 -3.01
N ASP A 235 -28.72 -3.12 -4.12
CA ASP A 235 -27.87 -3.15 -5.32
C ASP A 235 -26.47 -2.60 -5.02
N ARG A 236 -26.37 -1.49 -4.25
CA ARG A 236 -25.05 -0.93 -3.89
C ARG A 236 -24.24 -1.93 -3.07
N VAL A 237 -24.87 -2.58 -2.09
CA VAL A 237 -24.21 -3.60 -1.26
C VAL A 237 -23.73 -4.77 -2.12
N TYR A 238 -24.57 -5.28 -3.02
CA TYR A 238 -24.21 -6.39 -3.91
C TYR A 238 -23.11 -6.03 -4.90
N LEU A 239 -23.09 -4.79 -5.41
CA LEU A 239 -22.02 -4.31 -6.28
C LEU A 239 -20.67 -4.22 -5.55
N VAL A 240 -20.68 -3.69 -4.32
CA VAL A 240 -19.46 -3.64 -3.49
C VAL A 240 -18.97 -5.05 -3.19
N ALA A 241 -19.85 -5.95 -2.76
CA ALA A 241 -19.50 -7.34 -2.46
C ALA A 241 -18.96 -8.08 -3.69
N SER A 242 -19.62 -7.93 -4.84
CA SER A 242 -19.21 -8.54 -6.11
C SER A 242 -17.81 -8.08 -6.53
N SER A 243 -17.55 -6.77 -6.39
CA SER A 243 -16.26 -6.18 -6.74
C SER A 243 -15.13 -6.73 -5.85
N ILE A 244 -15.35 -6.88 -4.53
CA ILE A 244 -14.39 -7.54 -3.63
C ILE A 244 -14.08 -8.95 -4.11
N ILE A 245 -15.11 -9.76 -4.27
CA ILE A 245 -14.93 -11.20 -4.45
C ILE A 245 -14.20 -11.45 -5.78
N ALA A 246 -14.49 -10.64 -6.80
CA ALA A 246 -13.82 -10.74 -8.10
C ALA A 246 -12.32 -10.38 -8.06
N THR A 247 -11.86 -9.54 -7.12
CA THR A 247 -10.44 -9.15 -7.00
C THR A 247 -9.61 -10.08 -6.11
N LEU A 248 -10.22 -10.87 -5.23
CA LEU A 248 -9.46 -11.67 -4.26
C LEU A 248 -8.59 -12.78 -4.89
N GLY A 249 -9.05 -13.42 -5.98
CA GLY A 249 -8.31 -14.51 -6.63
C GLY A 249 -7.94 -15.70 -5.72
N VAL A 250 -7.22 -16.67 -6.28
CA VAL A 250 -6.62 -17.81 -5.56
C VAL A 250 -5.26 -18.12 -6.22
N PRO A 251 -4.13 -18.04 -5.50
CA PRO A 251 -2.81 -18.26 -6.07
C PRO A 251 -2.72 -19.57 -6.86
N GLY A 252 -2.21 -19.47 -8.10
CA GLY A 252 -2.05 -20.62 -9.01
C GLY A 252 -3.35 -21.21 -9.57
N LYS A 253 -4.53 -20.69 -9.21
CA LYS A 253 -5.83 -21.27 -9.62
C LYS A 253 -6.77 -20.25 -10.25
N VAL A 254 -6.98 -19.11 -9.60
CA VAL A 254 -7.91 -18.07 -10.05
C VAL A 254 -7.18 -16.74 -10.06
N LYS A 255 -6.92 -16.19 -11.25
CA LYS A 255 -6.35 -14.85 -11.37
C LYS A 255 -7.36 -13.81 -10.86
N PRO A 256 -6.95 -12.86 -9.99
CA PRO A 256 -7.72 -11.65 -9.70
C PRO A 256 -8.27 -10.98 -10.96
N LEU A 257 -9.43 -10.34 -10.86
CA LEU A 257 -9.96 -9.47 -11.90
C LEU A 257 -9.25 -8.10 -11.82
N GLU A 258 -8.67 -7.64 -12.93
CA GLU A 258 -8.05 -6.32 -13.05
C GLU A 258 -9.02 -5.33 -13.73
N LYS A 259 -8.80 -4.02 -13.55
CA LYS A 259 -9.65 -2.98 -14.17
C LYS A 259 -9.68 -3.07 -15.70
N GLU A 260 -8.57 -3.49 -16.30
CA GLU A 260 -8.44 -3.68 -17.73
C GLU A 260 -9.30 -4.85 -18.24
N ASP A 261 -9.64 -5.81 -17.39
CA ASP A 261 -10.43 -6.98 -17.79
C ASP A 261 -11.89 -6.59 -18.07
N LEU A 262 -12.38 -5.50 -17.49
CA LEU A 262 -13.71 -4.95 -17.76
C LEU A 262 -13.68 -4.15 -19.06
N LYS A 263 -14.15 -4.73 -20.15
CA LYS A 263 -14.07 -4.14 -21.51
C LYS A 263 -15.26 -3.26 -21.84
N SER A 264 -16.33 -3.30 -21.06
CA SER A 264 -17.59 -2.64 -21.39
C SER A 264 -18.10 -3.06 -22.77
N SER A 265 -18.10 -4.37 -23.03
CA SER A 265 -18.63 -4.98 -24.25
C SER A 265 -20.11 -5.30 -24.10
N PRO A 266 -20.93 -5.15 -25.16
CA PRO A 266 -22.31 -5.64 -25.19
C PRO A 266 -22.40 -7.11 -25.64
N GLU A 267 -21.27 -7.74 -26.00
CA GLU A 267 -21.24 -9.13 -26.46
C GLU A 267 -21.62 -10.10 -25.34
N SER A 268 -22.46 -11.09 -25.68
CA SER A 268 -22.89 -12.12 -24.72
C SER A 268 -21.69 -12.92 -24.22
N GLY A 269 -21.57 -13.04 -22.89
CA GLY A 269 -20.42 -13.64 -22.21
C GLY A 269 -19.31 -12.65 -21.86
N GLU A 270 -19.30 -11.46 -22.48
CA GLU A 270 -18.25 -10.44 -22.34
C GLU A 270 -18.79 -9.12 -21.76
N THR A 271 -20.05 -9.09 -21.32
CA THR A 271 -20.53 -7.96 -20.51
C THR A 271 -19.76 -7.88 -19.19
N ASP A 272 -19.54 -6.67 -18.69
CA ASP A 272 -18.79 -6.48 -17.45
C ASP A 272 -19.42 -7.26 -16.27
N GLY A 273 -20.75 -7.39 -16.26
CA GLY A 273 -21.50 -8.19 -15.29
C GLY A 273 -21.22 -9.69 -15.38
N GLU A 274 -21.19 -10.25 -16.59
CA GLU A 274 -20.85 -11.66 -16.81
C GLU A 274 -19.39 -11.96 -16.47
N ILE A 275 -18.47 -11.05 -16.78
CA ILE A 275 -17.05 -11.16 -16.43
C ILE A 275 -16.87 -11.20 -14.91
N ILE A 276 -17.48 -10.27 -14.18
CA ILE A 276 -17.45 -10.23 -12.71
C ILE A 276 -18.05 -11.52 -12.14
N LEU A 277 -19.23 -11.93 -12.62
CA LEU A 277 -19.92 -13.12 -12.14
C LEU A 277 -19.10 -14.40 -12.35
N ARG A 278 -18.43 -14.53 -13.50
CA ARG A 278 -17.54 -15.65 -13.81
C ARG A 278 -16.37 -15.74 -12.82
N LYS A 279 -15.77 -14.61 -12.45
CA LYS A 279 -14.69 -14.55 -11.46
C LYS A 279 -15.18 -14.93 -10.06
N ILE A 280 -16.36 -14.44 -9.67
CA ILE A 280 -16.99 -14.80 -8.40
C ILE A 280 -17.23 -16.31 -8.32
N LYS A 281 -17.80 -16.91 -9.38
CA LYS A 281 -18.02 -18.35 -9.47
C LYS A 281 -16.71 -19.12 -9.31
N ALA A 282 -15.68 -18.77 -10.08
CA ALA A 282 -14.37 -19.42 -10.01
C ALA A 282 -13.74 -19.32 -8.60
N PHE A 283 -13.81 -18.15 -7.97
CA PHE A 283 -13.30 -17.95 -6.61
C PHE A 283 -14.05 -18.80 -5.60
N LEU A 284 -15.39 -18.81 -5.62
CA LEU A 284 -16.21 -19.57 -4.68
C LEU A 284 -16.05 -21.08 -4.85
N THR A 285 -15.84 -21.58 -6.07
CA THR A 285 -15.56 -23.00 -6.33
C THR A 285 -14.33 -23.47 -5.53
N GLU A 286 -13.28 -22.66 -5.48
CA GLU A 286 -12.04 -22.96 -4.75
C GLU A 286 -12.14 -22.78 -3.23
N LYS A 287 -13.25 -22.22 -2.72
CA LYS A 287 -13.48 -22.10 -1.28
C LYS A 287 -14.18 -23.35 -0.74
N ALA A 288 -13.76 -23.74 0.47
CA ALA A 288 -14.39 -24.79 1.26
C ALA A 288 -15.72 -24.30 1.88
N LEU A 289 -16.70 -24.02 1.02
CA LEU A 289 -18.06 -23.63 1.39
C LEU A 289 -19.06 -24.71 0.95
N PRO A 290 -20.16 -24.94 1.69
CA PRO A 290 -21.25 -25.79 1.22
C PRO A 290 -21.81 -25.30 -0.13
N GLU A 291 -22.11 -26.22 -1.04
CA GLU A 291 -22.53 -25.87 -2.40
C GLU A 291 -23.80 -25.00 -2.42
N THR A 292 -24.76 -25.33 -1.55
CA THR A 292 -26.00 -24.54 -1.37
C THR A 292 -25.73 -23.09 -0.99
N LYS A 293 -24.67 -22.82 -0.21
CA LYS A 293 -24.28 -21.44 0.13
C LYS A 293 -23.62 -20.73 -1.05
N LYS A 294 -22.80 -21.43 -1.83
CA LYS A 294 -22.18 -20.87 -3.05
C LYS A 294 -23.26 -20.46 -4.05
N GLU A 295 -24.22 -21.35 -4.32
CA GLU A 295 -25.34 -21.09 -5.22
C GLU A 295 -26.20 -19.92 -4.76
N LEU A 296 -26.49 -19.82 -3.46
CA LEU A 296 -27.23 -18.70 -2.90
C LEU A 296 -26.51 -17.36 -3.15
N ILE A 297 -25.21 -17.29 -2.86
CA ILE A 297 -24.40 -16.08 -3.10
C ILE A 297 -24.42 -15.73 -4.59
N ILE A 298 -24.14 -16.71 -5.45
CA ILE A 298 -24.11 -16.52 -6.91
C ILE A 298 -25.45 -15.98 -7.41
N ARG A 299 -26.57 -16.58 -6.99
CA ARG A 299 -27.91 -16.18 -7.40
C ARG A 299 -28.25 -14.76 -6.94
N THR A 300 -27.93 -14.43 -5.69
CA THR A 300 -28.17 -13.10 -5.13
C THR A 300 -27.43 -12.02 -5.92
N LEU A 301 -26.15 -12.25 -6.23
CA LEU A 301 -25.33 -11.26 -6.95
C LEU A 301 -25.66 -11.21 -8.45
N GLN A 302 -26.00 -12.35 -9.06
CA GLN A 302 -26.27 -12.45 -10.50
C GLN A 302 -27.40 -11.54 -10.96
N ASN A 303 -28.48 -11.42 -10.18
CA ASN A 303 -29.64 -10.59 -10.55
C ASN A 303 -29.25 -9.11 -10.73
N THR A 304 -28.43 -8.58 -9.82
CA THR A 304 -27.93 -7.20 -9.93
C THR A 304 -26.92 -7.10 -11.07
N LEU A 305 -25.92 -8.00 -11.11
CA LEU A 305 -24.82 -7.93 -12.07
C LEU A 305 -25.25 -8.07 -13.54
N THR A 306 -26.30 -8.82 -13.82
CA THR A 306 -26.78 -9.06 -15.20
C THR A 306 -27.87 -8.09 -15.66
N SER A 307 -28.23 -7.10 -14.84
CA SER A 307 -29.24 -6.11 -15.23
C SER A 307 -28.76 -5.24 -16.41
N ASP A 308 -29.68 -4.97 -17.34
CA ASP A 308 -29.39 -4.19 -18.55
C ASP A 308 -28.88 -2.77 -18.21
N ASN A 309 -29.46 -2.14 -17.19
CA ASN A 309 -29.09 -0.80 -16.78
C ASN A 309 -27.62 -0.72 -16.32
N LEU A 310 -27.13 -1.75 -15.61
CA LEU A 310 -25.78 -1.77 -15.08
C LEU A 310 -24.72 -2.09 -16.14
N ASN A 311 -25.09 -2.89 -17.13
CA ASN A 311 -24.25 -3.24 -18.28
C ASN A 311 -24.36 -2.24 -19.44
N LYS A 312 -25.25 -1.25 -19.35
CA LYS A 312 -25.39 -0.22 -20.37
C LYS A 312 -24.15 0.68 -20.41
N ILE A 313 -23.53 0.77 -21.58
CA ILE A 313 -22.38 1.63 -21.85
C ILE A 313 -22.86 3.09 -21.87
N THR A 314 -22.31 3.92 -20.99
CA THR A 314 -22.58 5.36 -20.93
C THR A 314 -21.25 6.10 -20.85
N ALA A 315 -21.02 7.03 -21.79
CA ALA A 315 -19.75 7.75 -21.91
C ALA A 315 -18.51 6.82 -22.04
N GLY A 316 -18.68 5.68 -22.72
CA GLY A 316 -17.57 4.76 -23.04
C GLY A 316 -17.32 3.64 -22.02
N GLU A 317 -18.04 3.61 -20.90
CA GLU A 317 -17.92 2.54 -19.90
C GLU A 317 -19.26 2.18 -19.25
N THR A 318 -19.36 0.96 -18.72
CA THR A 318 -20.53 0.52 -17.94
C THR A 318 -20.53 1.12 -16.53
N GLN A 319 -21.69 1.09 -15.87
CA GLN A 319 -21.79 1.47 -14.47
C GLN A 319 -21.02 0.50 -13.56
N LEU A 320 -21.00 -0.79 -13.90
CA LEU A 320 -20.21 -1.80 -13.19
C LEU A 320 -18.73 -1.47 -13.20
N LYS A 321 -18.18 -1.12 -14.37
CA LYS A 321 -16.77 -0.73 -14.50
C LYS A 321 -16.44 0.52 -13.69
N ARG A 322 -17.31 1.52 -13.67
CA ARG A 322 -17.12 2.72 -12.81
C ARG A 322 -17.07 2.37 -11.33
N VAL A 323 -18.03 1.57 -10.85
CA VAL A 323 -18.06 1.12 -9.46
C VAL A 323 -16.84 0.28 -9.11
N PHE A 324 -16.44 -0.63 -10.00
CA PHE A 324 -15.24 -1.45 -9.84
C PHE A 324 -13.97 -0.59 -9.78
N ASN A 325 -13.88 0.47 -10.56
CA ASN A 325 -12.73 1.38 -10.54
C ASN A 325 -12.67 2.25 -9.27
N LYS A 326 -13.81 2.58 -8.66
CA LYS A 326 -13.87 3.35 -7.39
C LYS A 326 -13.26 2.58 -6.23
N ARG A 327 -13.39 1.25 -6.22
CA ARG A 327 -12.75 0.34 -5.26
C ARG A 327 -11.24 0.53 -5.20
N LEU A 328 -10.59 0.56 -6.37
CA LEU A 328 -9.14 0.67 -6.51
C LEU A 328 -8.57 2.05 -6.11
N CYS A 329 -9.41 3.08 -5.98
CA CYS A 329 -9.00 4.39 -5.46
C CYS A 329 -9.28 4.58 -3.96
N SER A 330 -9.98 3.64 -3.32
CA SER A 330 -10.46 3.75 -1.93
C SER A 330 -9.72 2.86 -0.92
N GLU A 331 -8.74 2.09 -1.37
CA GLU A 331 -7.82 1.25 -0.56
C GLU A 331 -6.38 1.75 -0.68
#